data_AF-A0A443SB58-F1
#
_entry.id   AF-A0A443SB58-F1
#
_cell.length_a   1.000
_cell.length_b   1.000
_cell.length_c   1.000
_cell.angle_alpha   90.00
_cell.angle_beta   90.00
_cell.angle_gamma   90.00
#
_symmetry.space_group_name_H-M   'P 1'
#
loop_
_entity.id
_entity.type
_entity.pdbx_description
1 polymer ?
#
loop_
_entity_poly.entity_id
_entity_poly.type
_entity_poly.pdbx_seq_one_letter_code
_entity_poly.pdbx_strand_id
1 'polypeptide(L)'
;MYAVMLLIDEKHPYYSKLAAKPAIGFLLCAVVMCFELNAGAAINPPRDVVGRIFLLLAGYGSESFTVLDGYYWWTAGLVGPHLGAIAGAWIYYLSIEMHHDDVVVHPLK
;
A
#
# COMPACT_ATOMS: atom_id res chain seq x y z
N MET A 1 -3.59 -1.92 -1.15
CA MET A 1 -3.89 -1.46 -2.53
C MET A 1 -5.37 -1.21 -2.77
N TYR A 2 -6.28 -2.12 -2.38
CA TYR A 2 -7.74 -1.96 -2.53
C TYR A 2 -8.26 -0.53 -2.34
N ALA A 3 -8.11 0.02 -1.13
CA ALA A 3 -8.63 1.35 -0.80
C ALA A 3 -7.92 2.49 -1.54
N VAL A 4 -6.65 2.30 -1.90
CA VAL A 4 -5.92 3.29 -2.72
C VAL A 4 -6.53 3.34 -4.12
N MET A 5 -6.80 2.20 -4.74
CA MET A 5 -7.44 2.12 -6.06
C MET A 5 -8.83 2.76 -6.03
N LEU A 6 -9.63 2.46 -5.02
CA LEU A 6 -10.95 3.08 -4.82
C LEU A 6 -10.88 4.62 -4.71
N LEU A 7 -9.88 5.15 -4.02
CA LEU A 7 -9.73 6.60 -3.81
C LEU A 7 -9.23 7.35 -5.05
N ILE A 8 -8.56 6.68 -5.98
CA ILE A 8 -8.03 7.28 -7.21
C ILE A 8 -8.89 6.99 -8.44
N ASP A 9 -9.87 6.10 -8.33
CA ASP A 9 -10.75 5.72 -9.43
C ASP A 9 -11.70 6.87 -9.78
N GLU A 10 -11.52 7.45 -10.96
CA GLU A 10 -12.32 8.57 -11.47
C GLU A 10 -13.73 8.15 -11.90
N LYS A 11 -13.96 6.85 -12.13
CA LYS A 11 -15.29 6.32 -12.50
C LYS A 11 -16.21 6.22 -11.29
N HIS A 12 -15.65 6.11 -10.09
CA HIS A 12 -16.42 5.96 -8.87
C HIS A 12 -17.22 7.24 -8.55
N PRO A 13 -18.53 7.15 -8.25
CA PRO A 13 -19.41 8.33 -8.13
C PRO A 13 -19.01 9.30 -7.00
N TYR A 14 -18.29 8.81 -6.00
CA TYR A 14 -17.80 9.60 -4.87
C TYR A 14 -16.35 10.07 -5.03
N TYR A 15 -15.77 9.94 -6.22
CA TYR A 15 -14.42 10.39 -6.49
C TYR A 15 -14.28 11.91 -6.32
N SER A 16 -13.20 12.33 -5.66
CA SER A 16 -12.84 13.74 -5.55
C SER A 16 -11.33 13.89 -5.67
N LYS A 17 -10.91 14.54 -6.77
CA LYS A 17 -9.49 14.81 -7.05
C LYS A 17 -8.79 15.60 -5.95
N LEU A 18 -9.52 16.50 -5.27
CA LEU A 18 -9.00 17.28 -4.16
C LEU A 18 -8.84 16.42 -2.89
N ALA A 19 -9.80 15.52 -2.61
CA ALA A 19 -9.79 14.69 -1.42
C ALA A 19 -8.91 13.43 -1.53
N ALA A 20 -8.64 12.93 -2.74
CA ALA A 20 -7.93 11.66 -2.94
C ALA A 20 -6.57 11.59 -2.23
N LYS A 21 -5.73 12.62 -2.38
CA LYS A 21 -4.39 12.68 -1.77
C LYS A 21 -4.43 12.71 -0.23
N PRO A 22 -5.17 13.63 0.43
CA PRO A 22 -5.27 13.61 1.88
C PRO A 22 -5.95 12.34 2.41
N ALA A 23 -6.94 11.79 1.69
CA ALA A 23 -7.59 10.53 2.08
C ALA A 23 -6.61 9.35 2.09
N ILE A 24 -5.70 9.26 1.10
CA ILE A 24 -4.63 8.25 1.12
C ILE A 24 -3.71 8.44 2.34
N GLY A 25 -3.40 9.68 2.71
CA GLY A 25 -2.62 9.97 3.92
C GLY A 25 -3.31 9.49 5.20
N PHE A 26 -4.60 9.81 5.36
CA PHE A 26 -5.40 9.33 6.50
C PHE A 26 -5.55 7.82 6.51
N LEU A 27 -5.73 7.19 5.34
CA LEU A 27 -5.77 5.74 5.19
C LEU A 27 -4.47 5.10 5.69
N LEU A 28 -3.32 5.62 5.27
CA LEU A 28 -2.02 5.12 5.73
C LEU A 28 -1.87 5.30 7.24
N CYS A 29 -2.25 6.47 7.78
CA CYS A 29 -2.22 6.74 9.21
C CYS A 29 -3.08 5.74 10.00
N ALA A 30 -4.30 5.48 9.55
CA ALA A 30 -5.21 4.52 10.18
C ALA A 30 -4.64 3.09 10.17
N VAL A 31 -4.10 2.64 9.02
CA VAL A 31 -3.48 1.31 8.92
C VAL A 31 -2.29 1.18 9.86
N VAL A 32 -1.44 2.21 9.95
CA VAL A 32 -0.29 2.22 10.86
C VAL A 32 -0.77 2.16 12.31
N MET A 33 -1.67 3.04 12.73
CA MET A 33 -2.18 3.06 14.11
C MET A 33 -2.85 1.74 14.53
N CYS A 34 -3.52 1.06 13.61
CA CYS A 34 -4.18 -0.22 13.91
C CYS A 34 -3.24 -1.43 13.91
N PHE A 35 -2.22 -1.45 13.05
CA PHE A 35 -1.47 -2.68 12.76
C PHE A 35 0.05 -2.60 12.97
N GLU A 36 0.60 -1.42 13.25
CA GLU A 36 2.06 -1.21 13.35
C GLU A 36 2.74 -2.14 14.37
N LEU A 37 2.09 -2.43 15.50
CA LEU A 37 2.66 -3.27 16.54
C LEU A 37 2.90 -4.73 16.11
N ASN A 38 2.33 -5.18 14.98
CA ASN A 38 2.53 -6.54 14.49
C ASN A 38 3.82 -6.69 13.67
N ALA A 39 4.13 -5.70 12.82
CA ALA A 39 5.21 -5.80 11.81
C ALA A 39 5.80 -4.43 11.41
N GLY A 40 5.80 -3.44 12.32
CA GLY A 40 6.50 -2.17 12.16
C GLY A 40 6.09 -1.33 10.94
N ALA A 41 4.85 -1.49 10.46
CA ALA A 41 4.34 -0.83 9.26
C ALA A 41 5.23 -1.02 8.01
N ALA A 42 5.76 -2.23 7.81
CA ALA A 42 6.48 -2.62 6.61
C ALA A 42 5.53 -2.74 5.39
N ILE A 43 5.00 -1.61 4.92
CA ILE A 43 3.98 -1.53 3.86
C ILE A 43 4.63 -1.43 2.47
N ASN A 44 5.88 -0.97 2.38
CA ASN A 44 6.54 -0.65 1.12
C ASN A 44 8.01 -1.13 1.11
N PRO A 45 8.41 -2.01 0.19
CA PRO A 45 9.74 -2.61 0.21
C PRO A 45 10.91 -1.62 0.11
N PRO A 46 10.93 -0.62 -0.79
CA PRO A 46 11.99 0.38 -0.82
C PRO A 46 12.10 1.19 0.47
N ARG A 47 10.97 1.48 1.13
CA ARG A 47 10.96 2.20 2.43
C ARG A 47 11.67 1.40 3.52
N ASP A 48 11.52 0.08 3.51
CA ASP A 48 12.13 -0.82 4.49
C ASP A 48 13.60 -1.12 4.16
N VAL A 49 13.88 -1.53 2.91
CA VAL A 49 15.22 -1.93 2.45
C VAL A 49 16.22 -0.78 2.52
N VAL A 50 15.85 0.42 2.06
CA VAL A 50 16.75 1.59 2.09
C VAL A 50 17.11 1.97 3.52
N GLY A 51 16.15 1.93 4.45
CA GLY A 51 16.41 2.19 5.86
C GLY A 51 17.40 1.19 6.47
N ARG A 52 17.28 -0.09 6.13
CA ARG A 52 18.20 -1.14 6.62
C ARG A 52 19.60 -1.00 6.06
N ILE A 53 19.73 -0.72 4.75
CA ILE A 53 21.03 -0.44 4.11
C ILE A 53 21.67 0.79 4.75
N PHE A 54 20.89 1.85 4.99
CA PHE A 54 21.38 3.04 5.66
C PHE A 54 21.95 2.71 7.05
N LEU A 55 21.24 1.92 7.86
CA LEU A 55 21.73 1.51 9.18
C LEU A 55 23.02 0.68 9.10
N LEU A 56 23.11 -0.24 8.13
CA LEU A 56 24.33 -1.02 7.88
C LEU A 56 25.53 -0.11 7.57
N LEU A 57 25.32 0.89 6.70
CA LEU A 57 26.36 1.86 6.33
C LEU A 57 26.68 2.87 7.44
N ALA A 58 25.70 3.20 8.29
CA ALA A 58 25.85 4.11 9.41
C ALA A 58 26.59 3.50 10.62
N GLY A 59 27.07 2.26 10.50
CA GLY A 59 27.84 1.59 11.54
C GLY A 59 27.01 0.84 12.58
N TYR A 60 25.69 0.72 12.40
CA TYR A 60 24.84 -0.14 13.24
C TYR A 60 24.99 -1.64 12.90
N GLY A 61 25.79 -1.98 11.88
CA GLY A 61 26.07 -3.36 11.49
C GLY A 61 24.88 -4.05 10.82
N SER A 62 24.95 -5.38 10.76
CA SER A 62 23.94 -6.21 10.08
C SER A 62 22.72 -6.55 10.93
N GLU A 63 22.59 -5.98 12.14
CA GLU A 63 21.51 -6.30 13.08
C GLU A 63 20.11 -6.08 12.48
N SER A 64 19.98 -5.05 11.65
CA SER A 64 18.74 -4.76 10.94
C SER A 64 18.35 -5.87 9.95
N PHE A 65 19.29 -6.71 9.49
CA PHE A 65 19.02 -7.83 8.59
C PHE A 65 18.88 -9.17 9.30
N THR A 66 19.22 -9.27 10.59
CA THR A 66 19.20 -10.53 11.35
C THR A 66 17.97 -10.73 12.23
N VAL A 67 17.04 -9.77 12.24
CA VAL A 67 15.77 -9.88 12.99
C VAL A 67 15.00 -11.15 12.57
N LEU A 68 14.53 -11.90 13.58
CA LEU A 68 13.83 -13.19 13.40
C LEU A 68 14.67 -14.16 12.55
N ASP A 69 15.91 -14.44 12.96
CA ASP A 69 16.88 -15.27 12.22
C ASP A 69 17.09 -14.85 10.75
N GLY A 70 16.91 -13.57 10.47
CA GLY A 70 16.98 -12.98 9.13
C GLY A 70 15.76 -13.21 8.24
N TYR A 71 14.67 -13.77 8.76
CA TYR A 71 13.44 -13.95 8.00
C TYR A 71 12.64 -12.67 7.82
N TYR A 72 12.70 -11.75 8.78
CA TYR A 72 11.79 -10.61 8.84
C TYR A 72 11.88 -9.66 7.63
N TRP A 73 13.10 -9.25 7.25
CA TRP A 73 13.30 -8.20 6.25
C TRP A 73 12.78 -8.59 4.86
N TRP A 74 12.86 -9.86 4.48
CA TRP A 74 12.41 -10.32 3.17
C TRP A 74 10.97 -10.86 3.20
N THR A 75 10.54 -11.50 4.29
CA THR A 75 9.14 -11.98 4.39
C THR A 75 8.17 -10.82 4.58
N ALA A 76 8.32 -10.05 5.67
CA ALA A 76 7.44 -8.95 6.01
C ALA A 76 7.79 -7.66 5.25
N GLY A 77 9.07 -7.40 5.00
CA GLY A 77 9.52 -6.17 4.33
C GLY A 77 9.40 -6.19 2.80
N LEU A 78 9.56 -7.36 2.16
CA LEU A 78 9.58 -7.47 0.71
C LEU A 78 8.38 -8.26 0.16
N VAL A 79 8.22 -9.52 0.55
CA VAL A 79 7.22 -10.43 -0.05
C VAL A 79 5.81 -10.05 0.38
N GLY A 80 5.58 -9.79 1.67
CA GLY A 80 4.27 -9.43 2.23
C GLY A 80 3.60 -8.26 1.51
N PRO A 81 4.27 -7.11 1.34
CA PRO A 81 3.74 -5.97 0.61
C PRO A 81 3.35 -6.27 -0.83
N HIS A 82 4.16 -7.04 -1.57
CA HIS A 82 3.84 -7.41 -2.94
C HIS A 82 2.61 -8.31 -3.02
N LEU A 83 2.56 -9.35 -2.18
CA LEU A 83 1.41 -10.25 -2.13
C LEU A 83 0.13 -9.50 -1.72
N GLY A 84 0.20 -8.66 -0.70
CA GLY A 84 -0.92 -7.84 -0.26
C GLY A 84 -1.35 -6.79 -1.29
N ALA A 85 -0.40 -6.22 -2.04
CA ALA A 85 -0.70 -5.29 -3.12
C ALA A 85 -1.43 -5.98 -4.27
N ILE A 86 -0.92 -7.12 -4.73
CA ILE A 86 -1.52 -7.94 -5.79
C ILE A 86 -2.92 -8.40 -5.36
N ALA A 87 -3.05 -9.01 -4.18
CA ALA A 87 -4.34 -9.48 -3.68
C ALA A 87 -5.34 -8.33 -3.53
N GLY A 88 -4.92 -7.20 -2.94
CA GLY A 88 -5.80 -6.05 -2.77
C GLY A 88 -6.23 -5.41 -4.10
N ALA A 89 -5.36 -5.43 -5.12
CA ALA A 89 -5.70 -4.95 -6.46
C ALA A 89 -6.72 -5.87 -7.14
N TRP A 90 -6.51 -7.18 -7.07
CA TRP A 90 -7.47 -8.15 -7.62
C TRP A 90 -8.82 -8.09 -6.93
N ILE A 91 -8.86 -7.96 -5.61
CA ILE A 91 -10.12 -7.81 -4.88
C ILE A 91 -10.86 -6.56 -5.37
N TYR A 92 -10.17 -5.42 -5.50
CA TYR A 92 -10.77 -4.19 -6.03
C TYR A 92 -11.30 -4.38 -7.46
N TYR A 93 -10.50 -5.01 -8.32
CA TYR A 93 -10.88 -5.26 -9.70
C TYR A 93 -12.17 -6.08 -9.80
N LEU A 94 -12.20 -7.21 -9.07
CA LEU A 94 -13.33 -8.14 -9.09
C LEU A 94 -14.57 -7.54 -8.43
N SER A 95 -14.44 -6.73 -7.38
CA SER A 95 -15.60 -6.24 -6.61
C SER A 95 -16.12 -4.89 -7.08
N ILE A 96 -15.28 -3.99 -7.58
CA ILE A 96 -15.66 -2.62 -7.97
C ILE A 96 -15.42 -2.40 -9.46
N GLU A 97 -14.19 -2.58 -9.95
CA GLU A 97 -13.84 -2.17 -11.33
C GLU A 97 -14.70 -2.86 -12.39
N MET A 98 -14.95 -4.17 -12.25
CA MET A 98 -15.79 -4.95 -13.17
C MET A 98 -17.27 -4.57 -13.14
N HIS A 99 -17.70 -3.79 -12.14
CA HIS A 99 -19.10 -3.41 -11.92
C HIS A 99 -19.36 -1.93 -12.22
N HIS A 100 -18.39 -1.22 -12.82
CA HIS A 100 -18.66 0.09 -13.37
C HIS A 100 -19.63 -0.02 -14.54
N ASP A 101 -20.65 0.83 -14.55
CA ASP A 101 -21.53 0.94 -15.70
C ASP A 101 -20.70 1.35 -16.92
N ASP A 102 -21.00 0.74 -18.07
CA ASP A 102 -20.47 1.23 -19.34
C ASP A 102 -20.86 2.70 -19.44
N VAL A 103 -19.84 3.57 -19.56
CA VAL A 103 -20.07 5.01 -19.72
C VAL A 103 -20.93 5.18 -20.97
N VAL A 104 -22.24 5.36 -20.79
CA VAL A 104 -23.12 5.87 -21.84
C VAL A 104 -22.57 7.26 -22.10
N VAL A 105 -21.76 7.39 -23.15
CA VAL A 105 -21.24 8.67 -23.62
C VAL A 105 -22.47 9.49 -23.98
N HIS A 106 -22.97 10.28 -23.03
CA HIS A 106 -23.91 11.34 -23.37
C HIS A 106 -23.13 12.27 -24.30
N PRO A 107 -23.54 12.42 -25.58
CA PRO A 107 -22.91 13.38 -26.45
C PRO A 107 -23.04 14.74 -25.76
N LEU A 108 -21.89 15.37 -25.54
CA LEU A 108 -21.75 16.68 -24.92
C LEU A 108 -22.78 17.63 -25.54
N LYS A 109 -23.65 18.20 -24.70
CA LYS A 109 -24.43 19.39 -25.06
C LYS A 109 -23.60 20.63 -24.83
#